data_AF-A0A369XPS4-F1
#
_entry.id   AF-A0A369XPS4-F1
#
_cell.length_a   1.000
_cell.length_b   1.000
_cell.length_c   1.000
_cell.angle_alpha   90.00
_cell.angle_beta   90.00
_cell.angle_gamma   90.00
#
_symmetry.space_group_name_H-M   'P 1'
#
loop_
_entity.id
_entity.type
_entity.pdbx_description
1 polymer ?
#
loop_
_entity_poly.entity_id
_entity_poly.type
_entity_poly.pdbx_seq_one_letter_code
_entity_poly.pdbx_strand_id
1 'polypeptide(L)'
;LPEWGYNHKTVCHSAREYARDEDGDGFHEVHVNTIEGFWSLLRSWLRPHRGISQESLPLYLGFFEFVHNAKNRGKGLLESLLGLLLS
;
A
#
# COMPACT_ATOMS: atom_id res chain seq x y z
N LEU A 1 21.10 -13.34 -14.35
CA LEU A 1 20.56 -12.62 -13.16
C LEU A 1 21.59 -12.58 -12.02
N PRO A 2 21.93 -13.68 -11.31
CA PRO A 2 23.05 -13.68 -10.35
C PRO A 2 24.41 -13.47 -11.04
N GLU A 3 24.57 -14.05 -12.23
CA GLU A 3 25.77 -13.91 -13.06
C GLU A 3 26.03 -12.46 -13.56
N TRP A 4 25.05 -11.56 -13.37
CA TRP A 4 25.18 -10.13 -13.68
C TRP A 4 25.35 -9.28 -12.41
N GLY A 5 25.58 -9.92 -11.25
CA GLY A 5 25.74 -9.25 -9.96
C GLY A 5 24.44 -8.94 -9.20
N TYR A 6 23.27 -9.26 -9.78
CA TYR A 6 21.98 -9.02 -9.12
C TYR A 6 21.63 -10.17 -8.17
N ASN A 7 22.12 -10.08 -6.94
CA ASN A 7 21.74 -10.98 -5.85
C ASN A 7 20.45 -10.49 -5.19
N HIS A 8 19.53 -11.41 -4.88
CA HIS A 8 18.32 -11.08 -4.12
C HIS A 8 18.69 -10.70 -2.68
N LYS A 9 18.21 -9.55 -2.23
CA LYS A 9 18.46 -9.00 -0.90
C LYS A 9 17.13 -8.82 -0.17
N THR A 10 17.15 -8.89 1.16
CA THR A 10 15.95 -8.83 2.00
C THR A 10 16.19 -7.97 3.22
N VAL A 11 15.14 -7.29 3.69
CA VAL A 11 15.12 -6.62 4.99
C VAL A 11 14.42 -7.48 6.06
N CYS A 12 14.75 -7.24 7.33
CA CYS A 12 14.18 -7.92 8.49
C CYS A 12 13.20 -7.01 9.25
N HIS A 13 11.91 -7.13 8.95
CA HIS A 13 10.88 -6.30 9.60
C HIS A 13 10.76 -6.50 11.12
N SER A 14 11.07 -7.69 11.65
CA SER A 14 11.09 -7.93 13.10
C SER A 14 12.18 -7.12 13.81
N ALA A 15 13.25 -6.76 13.10
CA ALA A 15 14.29 -5.85 13.57
C ALA A 15 13.93 -4.36 13.35
N ARG A 16 12.70 -4.06 12.93
CA ARG A 16 12.26 -2.71 12.50
C ARG A 16 13.09 -2.16 11.33
N GLU A 17 13.63 -3.05 10.49
CA GLU A 17 14.31 -2.71 9.26
C GLU A 17 13.29 -2.62 8.11
N TYR A 18 13.23 -1.47 7.44
CA TYR A 18 12.30 -1.21 6.33
C TYR A 18 13.03 -0.80 5.04
N ALA A 19 14.24 -0.29 5.19
CA ALA A 19 15.20 -0.01 4.14
C ALA A 19 16.60 -0.29 4.73
N ARG A 20 17.52 -0.80 3.92
CA ARG A 20 18.92 -1.03 4.29
C ARG A 20 19.82 -0.31 3.29
N ASP A 21 20.70 0.49 3.87
CA ASP A 21 21.88 1.06 3.26
C ASP A 21 23.02 0.03 3.43
N GLU A 22 23.49 -0.54 2.33
CA GLU A 22 24.53 -1.57 2.39
C GLU A 22 25.95 -1.03 2.48
N ASP A 23 26.21 0.19 2.00
CA ASP A 23 27.56 0.76 1.92
C ASP A 23 27.79 1.97 2.83
N GLY A 24 26.75 2.44 3.51
CA GLY A 24 26.79 3.53 4.47
C GLY A 24 26.81 4.92 3.84
N ASP A 25 26.46 5.06 2.56
CA ASP A 25 26.47 6.33 1.84
C ASP A 25 25.19 7.17 2.07
N GLY A 26 24.21 6.61 2.77
CA GLY A 26 22.90 7.20 3.07
C GLY A 26 21.82 6.89 2.04
N PHE A 27 22.17 6.27 0.91
CA PHE A 27 21.24 5.66 -0.03
C PHE A 27 20.84 4.27 0.48
N HIS A 28 19.58 3.88 0.29
CA HIS A 28 19.10 2.59 0.77
C HIS A 28 18.70 1.73 -0.43
N GLU A 29 19.61 0.86 -0.90
CA GLU A 29 19.42 0.03 -2.10
C GLU A 29 18.41 -1.09 -1.89
N VAL A 30 18.26 -1.55 -0.64
CA VAL A 30 17.39 -2.67 -0.29
C VAL A 30 16.21 -2.11 0.49
N HIS A 31 15.08 -1.93 -0.18
CA HIS A 31 13.86 -1.44 0.45
C HIS A 31 12.70 -2.36 0.12
N VAL A 32 11.67 -2.32 0.98
CA VAL A 32 10.44 -3.02 0.67
C VAL A 32 9.62 -2.19 -0.27
N ASN A 33 9.15 -2.81 -1.32
CA ASN A 33 8.33 -2.16 -2.31
C ASN A 33 6.85 -2.07 -1.91
N THR A 34 6.61 -1.87 -0.61
CA THR A 34 5.26 -1.80 -0.04
C THR A 34 4.43 -0.72 -0.73
N ILE A 35 5.08 0.38 -1.12
CA ILE A 35 4.42 1.49 -1.79
C ILE A 35 4.00 1.16 -3.22
N GLU A 36 4.80 0.47 -4.04
CA GLU A 36 4.33 0.06 -5.37
C GLU A 36 3.24 -1.02 -5.28
N GLY A 37 3.31 -1.89 -4.27
CA GLY A 37 2.23 -2.83 -3.95
C GLY A 37 0.92 -2.11 -3.62
N PHE A 38 0.99 -1.10 -2.76
CA PHE A 38 -0.14 -0.23 -2.41
C PHE A 38 -0.71 0.49 -3.64
N TRP A 39 0.16 1.10 -4.46
CA TRP A 39 -0.24 1.79 -5.69
C TRP A 39 -0.87 0.86 -6.73
N SER A 40 -0.38 -0.37 -6.86
CA SER A 40 -0.96 -1.37 -7.77
C SER A 40 -2.40 -1.73 -7.38
N LEU A 41 -2.67 -1.85 -6.08
CA LEU A 41 -4.01 -2.07 -5.54
C LEU A 41 -4.91 -0.85 -5.73
N LEU A 42 -4.41 0.35 -5.37
CA LEU A 42 -5.16 1.59 -5.49
C LEU A 42 -5.60 1.86 -6.94
N ARG A 43 -4.70 1.68 -7.91
CA ARG A 43 -5.03 1.86 -9.34
C ARG A 43 -6.13 0.91 -9.79
N SER A 44 -6.11 -0.34 -9.33
CA SER A 44 -7.13 -1.33 -9.64
C SER A 44 -8.48 -0.97 -9.00
N TRP A 45 -8.44 -0.46 -7.76
CA TRP A 45 -9.61 -0.02 -7.01
C TRP A 45 -10.28 1.22 -7.62
N LEU A 46 -9.49 2.19 -8.11
CA LEU A 46 -10.01 3.40 -8.76
C LEU A 46 -10.50 3.18 -10.20
N ARG A 47 -10.04 2.12 -10.88
CA ARG A 47 -10.33 1.84 -12.29
C ARG A 47 -11.82 1.91 -12.68
N PRO A 48 -12.79 1.42 -11.86
CA PRO A 48 -14.21 1.50 -12.19
C PRO A 48 -14.77 2.94 -12.19
N HIS A 49 -14.18 3.84 -11.41
CA HIS A 49 -14.69 5.20 -11.15
C HIS A 49 -14.27 6.23 -12.21
N ARG A 50 -14.14 5.82 -13.49
CA ARG A 50 -13.56 6.58 -14.62
C ARG A 50 -13.87 8.09 -14.58
N GLY A 51 -12.92 8.90 -14.12
CA GLY A 51 -13.03 10.37 -14.09
C GLY A 51 -13.45 10.95 -12.74
N ILE A 52 -12.68 10.69 -11.69
CA ILE A 52 -12.87 11.29 -10.36
C ILE A 52 -12.45 12.75 -10.40
N SER A 53 -13.28 13.66 -9.89
CA SER A 53 -12.91 15.08 -9.77
C SER A 53 -11.77 15.27 -8.76
N GLN A 54 -10.91 16.27 -8.95
CA GLN A 54 -9.81 16.53 -8.00
C GLN A 54 -10.32 16.83 -6.59
N GLU A 55 -11.48 17.48 -6.46
CA GLU A 55 -12.12 17.78 -5.18
C GLU A 55 -12.59 16.52 -4.44
N SER A 56 -13.09 15.52 -5.17
CA SER A 56 -13.58 14.27 -4.57
C SER A 56 -12.49 13.22 -4.37
N LEU A 57 -11.36 13.32 -5.08
CA LEU A 57 -10.25 12.37 -5.01
C LEU A 57 -9.79 12.06 -3.58
N PRO A 58 -9.64 13.03 -2.66
CA PRO A 58 -9.25 12.74 -1.27
C PRO A 58 -10.20 11.78 -0.55
N LEU A 59 -11.51 11.85 -0.81
CA LEU A 59 -12.49 10.95 -0.18
C LEU A 59 -12.31 9.50 -0.66
N TYR A 60 -12.06 9.32 -1.95
CA TYR A 60 -11.79 8.00 -2.54
C TYR A 60 -10.48 7.40 -2.00
N LEU A 61 -9.42 8.21 -1.90
CA LEU A 61 -8.15 7.79 -1.35
C LEU A 61 -8.28 7.41 0.13
N GLY A 62 -8.93 8.24 0.94
CA GLY A 62 -9.14 7.98 2.36
C GLY A 62 -9.99 6.74 2.60
N PHE A 63 -11.04 6.51 1.79
CA PHE A 63 -11.85 5.30 1.91
C PHE A 63 -11.07 4.05 1.51
N PHE A 64 -10.26 4.12 0.45
CA PHE A 64 -9.35 3.03 0.10
C PHE A 64 -8.35 2.72 1.22
N GLU A 65 -7.70 3.75 1.77
CA GLU A 65 -6.76 3.61 2.90
C GLU A 65 -7.43 2.93 4.10
N PHE A 66 -8.63 3.38 4.48
CA PHE A 66 -9.41 2.78 5.56
C PHE A 66 -9.66 1.29 5.31
N VAL A 67 -10.18 0.93 4.13
CA VAL A 67 -10.46 -0.47 3.77
C VAL A 67 -9.17 -1.31 3.75
N HIS A 68 -8.08 -0.77 3.20
CA HIS A 68 -6.78 -1.43 3.14
C HIS A 68 -6.23 -1.73 4.54
N ASN A 69 -6.26 -0.73 5.43
CA ASN A 69 -5.72 -0.82 6.78
C ASN A 69 -6.59 -1.66 7.73
N ALA A 70 -7.90 -1.68 7.52
CA ALA A 70 -8.81 -2.55 8.28
C ALA A 70 -8.54 -4.05 8.04
N LYS A 71 -7.84 -4.39 6.95
CA LYS A 71 -7.51 -5.78 6.54
C LYS A 71 -8.74 -6.70 6.44
N ASN A 72 -9.92 -6.12 6.27
CA ASN A 72 -11.20 -6.81 6.20
C ASN A 72 -11.77 -6.65 4.78
N ARG A 73 -12.02 -7.76 4.09
CA ARG A 73 -12.28 -7.78 2.64
C ARG A 73 -13.75 -7.99 2.33
N GLY A 74 -14.21 -7.39 1.22
CA GLY A 74 -15.55 -7.59 0.69
C GLY A 74 -16.65 -7.12 1.64
N LYS A 75 -17.67 -7.95 1.86
CA LYS A 75 -18.83 -7.59 2.69
C LYS A 75 -18.51 -7.53 4.19
N GLY A 76 -17.33 -7.92 4.63
CA GLY A 76 -16.96 -7.94 6.06
C GLY A 76 -16.95 -6.56 6.72
N LEU A 77 -16.87 -5.47 5.94
CA LEU A 77 -16.99 -4.09 6.45
C LEU A 77 -18.40 -3.53 6.38
N LEU A 78 -19.32 -4.18 5.66
CA LEU A 78 -20.64 -3.62 5.35
C LEU A 78 -21.47 -3.38 6.60
N GLU A 79 -21.53 -4.34 7.52
CA GLU A 79 -22.28 -4.23 8.77
C GLU A 79 -21.78 -3.06 9.63
N SER A 80 -20.46 -2.92 9.78
CA SER A 80 -19.86 -1.82 10.54
C SER A 80 -20.11 -0.45 9.89
N LEU A 81 -20.05 -0.37 8.56
CA LEU A 81 -20.35 0.85 7.82
C LEU A 81 -21.83 1.25 7.93
N LEU A 82 -22.75 0.29 7.79
CA LEU A 82 -24.18 0.52 7.96
C LEU A 82 -24.51 0.93 9.40
N GLY A 83 -23.90 0.27 10.39
CA GLY A 83 -24.07 0.64 11.79
C GLY A 83 -23.65 2.08 12.09
N LEU A 84 -22.59 2.57 11.43
CA LEU A 84 -22.12 3.96 11.58
C LEU A 84 -22.96 4.99 10.81
N LEU A 85 -23.55 4.60 9.68
CA LEU A 85 -24.38 5.49 8.85
C LEU A 85 -25.84 5.59 9.32
N LEU A 86 -26.35 4.56 10.00
CA LEU A 86 -27.73 4.44 10.44
C LEU A 86 -27.95 4.77 11.93
N SER A 87 -26.86 5.05 12.67
CA SER A 87 -26.91 5.56 14.04
C SER A 87 -27.17 7.06 14.09
#